data_AF-A0A923ZMF5-F1
#
_entry.id   AF-A0A923ZMF5-F1
#
_cell.length_a   1.000
_cell.length_b   1.000
_cell.length_c   1.000
_cell.angle_alpha   90.00
_cell.angle_beta   90.00
_cell.angle_gamma   90.00
#
_symmetry.space_group_name_H-M   'P 1'
#
loop_
_entity.id
_entity.type
_entity.pdbx_description
1 polymer ?
#
loop_
_entity_poly.entity_id
_entity_poly.type
_entity_poly.pdbx_seq_one_letter_code
_entity_poly.pdbx_strand_id
1 'polypeptide(L)'
;RDPGLSNYLINMATEKDIIKPHATIANLNIIPSGPIPPNPAELISSPRLIELMDYLKQHFDYVIIDSPPVAAVTDAKILAGIAHTTLYIIRHNYTNSTLLELIYDVQQKNILPNLNIVFNSITTKKILGYNYGQGYGYAYGQGYGYSEGLGQKGSKGN
;
A
#
# COMPACT_ATOMS: atom_id res chain seq x y z
N ARG A 1 -9.52 5.71 29.37
CA ARG A 1 -9.43 5.42 27.91
C ARG A 1 -10.85 5.27 27.43
N ASP A 2 -11.20 5.97 26.35
CA ASP A 2 -12.54 5.83 25.77
C ASP A 2 -12.73 4.41 25.20
N PRO A 3 -13.95 3.85 25.27
CA PRO A 3 -14.24 2.54 24.74
C PRO A 3 -14.08 2.50 23.22
N GLY A 4 -13.68 1.35 22.69
CA GLY A 4 -13.54 1.12 21.25
C GLY A 4 -14.06 -0.24 20.80
N LEU A 5 -13.68 -0.63 19.59
CA LEU A 5 -14.12 -1.87 18.95
C LEU A 5 -13.95 -3.08 19.87
N SER A 6 -12.79 -3.25 20.50
CA SER A 6 -12.55 -4.39 21.38
C SER A 6 -13.49 -4.45 22.57
N ASN A 7 -13.92 -3.31 23.14
CA ASN A 7 -14.91 -3.26 24.21
C ASN A 7 -16.30 -3.70 23.73
N TYR A 8 -16.68 -3.26 22.53
CA TYR A 8 -17.97 -3.62 21.94
C TYR A 8 -18.07 -5.12 21.62
N LEU A 9 -16.99 -5.68 21.06
CA LEU A 9 -16.93 -7.11 20.69
C LEU A 9 -17.04 -8.04 21.90
N ILE A 10 -16.72 -7.56 23.10
CA ILE A 10 -16.88 -8.29 24.38
C ILE A 10 -18.07 -7.79 25.22
N ASN A 11 -19.04 -7.11 24.61
CA ASN A 11 -20.28 -6.64 25.24
C ASN A 11 -20.09 -5.65 26.40
N MET A 12 -18.98 -4.91 26.44
CA MET A 12 -18.72 -3.87 27.43
C MET A 12 -19.01 -2.45 26.93
N ALA A 13 -19.49 -2.31 25.69
CA ALA A 13 -19.86 -1.05 25.08
C ALA A 13 -20.94 -1.27 24.01
N THR A 14 -21.76 -0.24 23.77
CA THR A 14 -22.71 -0.17 22.66
C THR A 14 -22.09 0.52 21.44
N GLU A 15 -22.75 0.43 20.29
CA GLU A 15 -22.40 1.14 19.08
C GLU A 15 -22.32 2.67 19.30
N LYS A 16 -23.23 3.23 20.09
CA LYS A 16 -23.24 4.65 20.45
C LYS A 16 -22.05 5.05 21.32
N ASP A 17 -21.54 4.13 22.11
CA ASP A 17 -20.39 4.38 22.99
C ASP A 17 -19.08 4.44 22.22
N ILE A 18 -18.97 3.75 21.07
CA ILE A 18 -17.71 3.61 20.33
C ILE A 18 -17.66 4.47 19.06
N ILE A 19 -18.81 4.86 18.50
CA ILE A 19 -18.87 5.73 17.31
C ILE A 19 -18.67 7.18 17.75
N LYS A 20 -17.53 7.76 17.38
CA LYS A 20 -17.17 9.13 17.75
C LYS A 20 -17.10 10.04 16.53
N PRO A 21 -17.80 11.19 16.52
CA PRO A 21 -17.60 12.16 15.46
C PRO A 21 -16.17 12.69 15.49
N HIS A 22 -15.59 12.89 14.31
CA HIS A 22 -14.29 13.53 14.20
C HIS A 22 -14.40 14.99 14.64
N ALA A 23 -13.44 15.47 15.44
CA ALA A 23 -13.52 16.78 16.08
C ALA A 23 -13.63 17.95 15.08
N THR A 24 -13.05 17.82 13.89
CA THR A 24 -12.92 18.92 12.92
C THR A 24 -13.42 18.58 11.52
N ILE A 25 -13.78 17.32 11.24
CA ILE A 25 -14.17 16.89 9.89
C ILE A 25 -15.64 16.49 9.96
N ALA A 26 -16.49 17.27 9.29
CA ALA A 26 -17.90 16.98 9.21
C ALA A 26 -18.15 15.63 8.52
N ASN A 27 -19.19 14.92 8.96
CA ASN A 27 -19.62 13.62 8.43
C ASN A 27 -18.59 12.48 8.55
N LEU A 28 -17.47 12.71 9.24
CA LEU A 28 -16.50 11.66 9.56
C LEU A 28 -16.74 11.18 10.99
N ASN A 29 -16.96 9.88 11.15
CA ASN A 29 -16.98 9.23 12.45
C ASN A 29 -15.86 8.19 12.51
N ILE A 30 -15.32 7.99 13.70
CA ILE A 30 -14.22 7.07 13.98
C ILE A 30 -14.66 6.11 15.08
N ILE A 31 -14.36 4.83 14.86
CA ILE A 31 -14.41 3.80 15.90
C ILE A 31 -12.95 3.48 16.24
N PRO A 32 -12.47 3.82 17.46
CA PRO A 32 -11.12 3.46 17.87
C PRO A 32 -11.02 1.95 18.12
N SER A 33 -9.81 1.39 18.08
CA SER A 33 -9.61 -0.06 18.32
C SER A 33 -10.05 -0.51 19.72
N GLY A 34 -9.96 0.37 20.71
CA GLY A 34 -10.07 0.02 22.13
C GLY A 34 -8.79 -0.63 22.66
N PRO A 35 -8.80 -1.13 23.91
CA PRO A 35 -7.69 -1.88 24.50
C PRO A 35 -7.31 -3.10 23.64
N ILE A 36 -6.02 -3.42 23.56
CA ILE A 36 -5.54 -4.60 22.83
C ILE A 36 -6.09 -5.85 23.54
N PRO A 37 -6.94 -6.66 22.85
CA PRO A 37 -7.46 -7.88 23.45
C PRO A 37 -6.39 -8.99 23.41
N PRO A 38 -6.49 -10.01 24.28
CA PRO A 38 -5.59 -11.17 24.23
C PRO A 38 -5.74 -11.98 22.93
N ASN A 39 -6.96 -12.06 22.36
CA ASN A 39 -7.29 -12.87 21.18
C ASN A 39 -8.01 -12.04 20.09
N PRO A 40 -7.30 -11.22 19.27
CA PRO A 40 -7.94 -10.33 18.29
C PRO A 40 -8.75 -11.07 17.21
N ALA A 41 -8.18 -12.12 16.62
CA ALA A 41 -8.80 -12.87 15.53
C ALA A 41 -10.15 -13.50 15.91
N GLU A 42 -10.24 -14.01 17.15
CA GLU A 42 -11.46 -14.63 17.68
C GLU A 42 -12.56 -13.58 17.88
N LEU A 43 -12.21 -12.41 18.42
CA LEU A 43 -13.16 -11.31 18.58
C LEU A 43 -13.66 -10.75 17.25
N ILE A 44 -12.77 -10.63 16.25
CA ILE A 44 -13.14 -10.18 14.90
C ILE A 44 -14.04 -11.22 14.22
N SER A 45 -13.88 -12.51 14.52
CA SER A 45 -14.76 -13.57 13.99
C SER A 45 -16.10 -13.68 14.72
N SER A 46 -16.36 -12.84 15.72
CA SER A 46 -17.56 -12.95 16.54
C SER A 46 -18.83 -12.45 15.83
N PRO A 47 -20.03 -12.96 16.19
CA PRO A 47 -21.29 -12.43 15.67
C PRO A 47 -21.49 -10.94 15.93
N ARG A 48 -20.88 -10.42 17.02
CA ARG A 48 -20.95 -8.99 17.38
C ARG A 48 -20.38 -8.10 16.28
N LEU A 49 -19.32 -8.52 15.60
CA LEU A 49 -18.79 -7.74 14.48
C LEU A 49 -19.83 -7.62 13.36
N ILE A 50 -20.54 -8.70 13.04
CA ILE A 50 -21.58 -8.69 12.01
C ILE A 50 -22.72 -7.74 12.40
N GLU A 51 -23.18 -7.82 13.65
CA GLU A 51 -24.21 -6.90 14.18
C GLU A 51 -23.77 -5.43 14.07
N LEU A 52 -22.51 -5.13 14.39
CA LEU A 52 -21.96 -3.78 14.22
C LEU A 52 -21.96 -3.37 12.76
N MET A 53 -21.51 -4.24 11.86
CA MET A 53 -21.47 -3.94 10.44
C MET A 53 -22.85 -3.69 9.85
N ASP A 54 -23.86 -4.44 10.26
CA ASP A 54 -25.23 -4.26 9.81
C ASP A 54 -25.82 -2.95 10.32
N TYR A 55 -25.53 -2.58 11.56
CA TYR A 55 -25.84 -1.24 12.07
C TYR A 55 -25.14 -0.15 11.23
N LEU A 56 -23.83 -0.25 11.02
CA LEU A 56 -23.08 0.76 10.28
C LEU A 56 -23.57 0.92 8.84
N LYS A 57 -23.94 -0.17 8.16
CA LYS A 57 -24.52 -0.13 6.80
C LYS A 57 -25.85 0.62 6.73
N GLN A 58 -26.64 0.64 7.81
CA GLN A 58 -27.92 1.36 7.85
C GLN A 58 -27.74 2.85 8.16
N HIS A 59 -26.63 3.23 8.78
CA HIS A 59 -26.40 4.57 9.32
C HIS A 59 -25.32 5.38 8.59
N PHE A 60 -24.51 4.74 7.73
CA PHE A 60 -23.42 5.38 6.99
C PHE A 60 -23.43 4.98 5.52
N ASP A 61 -23.19 5.94 4.64
CA ASP A 61 -23.06 5.70 3.20
C ASP A 61 -21.80 4.88 2.87
N TYR A 62 -20.72 5.10 3.63
CA TYR A 62 -19.44 4.44 3.45
C TYR A 62 -18.84 4.03 4.79
N VAL A 63 -18.38 2.78 4.86
CA VAL A 63 -17.66 2.22 6.00
C VAL A 63 -16.27 1.80 5.53
N ILE A 64 -15.23 2.41 6.09
CA ILE A 64 -13.83 2.08 5.79
C ILE A 64 -13.27 1.33 6.98
N ILE A 65 -12.72 0.15 6.72
CA ILE A 65 -12.10 -0.70 7.73
C ILE A 65 -10.59 -0.69 7.49
N ASP A 66 -9.83 -0.18 8.46
CA ASP A 66 -8.38 -0.35 8.47
C ASP A 66 -8.03 -1.74 9.01
N SER A 67 -7.08 -2.41 8.36
CA SER A 67 -6.72 -3.80 8.68
C SER A 67 -5.21 -3.98 8.79
N PRO A 68 -4.72 -4.93 9.61
CA PRO A 68 -3.31 -5.29 9.62
C PRO A 68 -2.83 -5.79 8.24
N PRO A 69 -1.51 -5.79 7.97
CA PRO A 69 -0.97 -6.31 6.72
C PRO A 69 -1.39 -7.77 6.45
N VAL A 70 -1.80 -8.04 5.22
CA VAL A 70 -2.31 -9.36 4.76
C VAL A 70 -1.31 -10.50 5.00
N ALA A 71 -0.02 -10.23 4.93
CA ALA A 71 1.03 -11.24 5.12
C ALA A 71 1.14 -11.75 6.57
N ALA A 72 0.57 -11.02 7.54
CA ALA A 72 0.85 -11.24 8.95
C ALA A 72 -0.31 -11.87 9.74
N VAL A 73 -1.57 -11.86 9.25
CA VAL A 73 -2.71 -12.21 10.12
C VAL A 73 -3.95 -12.74 9.38
N THR A 74 -4.65 -13.69 10.02
CA THR A 74 -6.00 -14.16 9.64
C THR A 74 -7.05 -13.05 9.63
N ASP A 75 -6.85 -11.98 10.41
CA ASP A 75 -7.80 -10.88 10.61
C ASP A 75 -8.19 -10.18 9.30
N ALA A 76 -7.20 -9.88 8.44
CA ALA A 76 -7.46 -9.23 7.16
C ALA A 76 -8.35 -10.08 6.24
N LYS A 77 -8.24 -11.41 6.32
CA LYS A 77 -9.09 -12.34 5.56
C LYS A 77 -10.53 -12.32 6.08
N ILE A 78 -10.72 -12.31 7.40
CA ILE A 78 -12.05 -12.26 8.01
C ILE A 78 -12.74 -10.95 7.62
N LEU A 79 -12.03 -9.82 7.74
CA LEU A 79 -12.53 -8.50 7.37
C LEU A 79 -12.83 -8.40 5.88
N ALA A 80 -11.99 -8.98 5.01
CA ALA A 80 -12.25 -9.01 3.58
C ALA A 80 -13.52 -9.83 3.23
N GLY A 81 -13.85 -10.85 4.01
CA GLY A 81 -15.07 -11.64 3.84
C GLY A 81 -16.37 -10.87 4.10
N ILE A 82 -16.32 -9.81 4.91
CA ILE A 82 -17.48 -8.96 5.22
C ILE A 82 -17.48 -7.64 4.43
N ALA A 83 -16.39 -7.34 3.72
CA ALA A 83 -16.24 -6.13 2.92
C ALA A 83 -16.77 -6.35 1.50
N HIS A 84 -17.46 -5.33 0.97
CA HIS A 84 -17.88 -5.34 -0.43
C HIS A 84 -16.70 -5.14 -1.40
N THR A 85 -15.67 -4.43 -0.99
CA THR A 85 -14.48 -4.11 -1.80
C THR A 85 -13.25 -4.18 -0.91
N THR A 86 -12.22 -4.88 -1.36
CA THR A 86 -10.93 -4.96 -0.66
C THR A 86 -9.90 -4.16 -1.44
N LEU A 87 -9.30 -3.14 -0.80
CA LEU A 87 -8.21 -2.35 -1.38
C LEU A 87 -6.86 -2.84 -0.85
N TYR A 88 -6.02 -3.38 -1.73
CA TYR A 88 -4.66 -3.79 -1.41
C TYR A 88 -3.67 -2.70 -1.82
N ILE A 89 -2.96 -2.15 -0.84
CA ILE A 89 -2.04 -1.04 -1.05
C ILE A 89 -0.63 -1.55 -1.37
N ILE A 90 -0.13 -1.23 -2.56
CA ILE A 90 1.27 -1.44 -2.96
C ILE A 90 1.99 -0.10 -2.88
N ARG A 91 3.05 -0.02 -2.07
CA ARG A 91 3.82 1.22 -1.91
C ARG A 91 5.01 1.21 -2.86
N HIS A 92 5.05 2.20 -3.75
CA HIS A 92 6.13 2.38 -4.72
C HIS A 92 7.51 2.46 -4.03
N ASN A 93 8.48 1.70 -4.57
CA ASN A 93 9.86 1.64 -4.09
C ASN A 93 10.01 1.19 -2.61
N TYR A 94 9.01 0.46 -2.09
CA TYR A 94 9.02 -0.10 -0.74
C TYR A 94 8.53 -1.54 -0.72
N THR A 95 7.38 -1.81 -1.36
CA THR A 95 6.88 -3.18 -1.51
C THR A 95 7.77 -3.96 -2.47
N ASN A 96 8.35 -5.06 -1.99
CA ASN A 96 9.21 -5.93 -2.81
C ASN A 96 8.38 -6.59 -3.92
N SER A 97 8.93 -6.66 -5.14
CA SER A 97 8.30 -7.32 -6.29
C SER A 97 7.98 -8.80 -6.04
N THR A 98 8.72 -9.50 -5.18
CA THR A 98 8.37 -10.88 -4.76
C THR A 98 7.04 -10.94 -4.03
N LEU A 99 6.60 -9.86 -3.39
CA LEU A 99 5.28 -9.77 -2.77
C LEU A 99 4.15 -9.65 -3.81
N LEU A 100 4.46 -9.37 -5.07
CA LEU A 100 3.46 -9.39 -6.16
C LEU A 100 3.02 -10.82 -6.49
N GLU A 101 3.90 -11.82 -6.34
CA GLU A 101 3.55 -13.23 -6.46
C GLU A 101 2.55 -13.64 -5.38
N LEU A 102 2.70 -13.10 -4.15
CA LEU A 102 1.74 -13.30 -3.07
C LEU A 102 0.35 -12.73 -3.42
N ILE A 103 0.28 -11.61 -4.15
CA ILE A 103 -1.01 -11.03 -4.59
C ILE A 103 -1.70 -11.97 -5.57
N TYR A 104 -0.96 -12.55 -6.51
CA TYR A 104 -1.49 -13.54 -7.44
C TYR A 104 -2.06 -14.76 -6.70
N ASP A 105 -1.33 -15.27 -5.73
CA ASP A 105 -1.76 -16.37 -4.87
C ASP A 105 -3.02 -16.03 -4.06
N VAL A 106 -3.08 -14.82 -3.48
CA VAL A 106 -4.23 -14.31 -2.73
C VAL A 106 -5.47 -14.23 -3.60
N GLN A 107 -5.33 -13.80 -4.86
CA GLN A 107 -6.41 -13.74 -5.83
C GLN A 107 -6.86 -15.14 -6.25
N GLN A 108 -5.94 -16.02 -6.63
CA GLN A 108 -6.26 -17.39 -7.10
C GLN A 108 -6.93 -18.23 -6.02
N LYS A 109 -6.49 -18.08 -4.76
CA LYS A 109 -7.05 -18.79 -3.61
C LYS A 109 -8.29 -18.08 -3.03
N ASN A 110 -8.75 -16.98 -3.66
CA ASN A 110 -9.84 -16.13 -3.20
C ASN A 110 -9.74 -15.77 -1.70
N ILE A 111 -8.52 -15.48 -1.24
CA ILE A 111 -8.26 -15.13 0.17
C ILE A 111 -8.82 -13.75 0.47
N LEU A 112 -8.73 -12.82 -0.48
CA LEU A 112 -9.31 -11.48 -0.40
C LEU A 112 -10.35 -11.31 -1.52
N PRO A 113 -11.65 -11.46 -1.22
CA PRO A 113 -12.70 -11.21 -2.19
C PRO A 113 -12.69 -9.77 -2.70
N ASN A 114 -13.09 -9.58 -3.96
CA ASN A 114 -13.23 -8.25 -4.59
C ASN A 114 -11.96 -7.39 -4.46
N LEU A 115 -10.80 -8.03 -4.68
CA LEU A 115 -9.48 -7.42 -4.58
C LEU A 115 -9.25 -6.36 -5.66
N ASN A 116 -8.88 -5.16 -5.22
CA ASN A 116 -8.46 -4.06 -6.07
C ASN A 116 -7.10 -3.56 -5.59
N ILE A 117 -6.22 -3.18 -6.52
CA ILE A 117 -4.86 -2.76 -6.20
C ILE A 117 -4.76 -1.23 -6.26
N VAL A 118 -4.21 -0.63 -5.21
CA VAL A 118 -3.89 0.79 -5.18
C VAL A 118 -2.38 0.96 -5.11
N PHE A 119 -1.80 1.58 -6.14
CA PHE A 119 -0.39 1.92 -6.17
C PHE A 119 -0.17 3.29 -5.51
N ASN A 120 0.47 3.30 -4.35
CA ASN A 120 0.61 4.49 -3.50
C ASN A 120 2.07 4.98 -3.45
N SER A 121 2.28 6.23 -2.98
CA SER A 121 3.59 6.87 -2.81
C SER A 121 4.38 7.01 -4.12
N ILE A 122 3.67 7.20 -5.23
CA ILE A 122 4.28 7.44 -6.54
C ILE A 122 4.99 8.80 -6.51
N THR A 123 6.27 8.84 -6.88
CA THR A 123 7.02 10.08 -7.05
C THR A 123 7.21 10.37 -8.54
N THR A 124 6.60 11.45 -9.04
CA THR A 124 6.58 11.84 -10.46
C THR A 124 7.96 12.05 -11.07
N LYS A 125 8.96 12.48 -10.29
CA LYS A 125 10.35 12.66 -10.76
C LYS A 125 10.99 11.38 -11.31
N LYS A 126 10.55 10.19 -10.89
CA LYS A 126 11.10 8.91 -11.39
C LYS A 126 10.35 8.33 -12.59
N ILE A 127 9.10 8.73 -12.84
CA ILE A 127 8.28 8.21 -13.94
C ILE A 127 8.60 8.93 -15.26
N LEU A 128 8.85 10.24 -15.20
CA LEU A 128 9.13 11.06 -16.40
C LEU A 128 10.60 11.03 -16.85
N GLY A 129 11.51 10.45 -16.06
CA GLY A 129 12.96 10.49 -16.30
C GLY A 129 13.53 9.33 -17.15
N TYR A 130 12.69 8.42 -17.65
CA TYR A 130 13.16 7.16 -18.27
C TYR A 130 12.99 7.05 -19.80
N ASN A 131 12.58 8.10 -20.53
CA ASN A 131 12.32 7.95 -21.99
C ASN A 131 12.59 9.16 -22.91
N TYR A 132 13.38 10.15 -22.52
CA TYR A 132 13.76 11.24 -23.45
C TYR A 132 15.23 11.60 -23.31
N GLY A 133 16.09 10.90 -24.06
CA GLY A 133 17.52 11.23 -24.09
C GLY A 133 18.45 10.22 -24.77
N GLN A 134 17.98 9.28 -25.59
CA GLN A 134 18.87 8.50 -26.46
C GLN A 134 18.92 9.16 -27.84
N GLY A 135 19.65 10.27 -27.89
CA GLY A 135 19.96 10.99 -29.12
C GLY A 135 20.83 10.13 -30.04
N TYR A 136 20.33 9.92 -31.25
CA TYR A 136 21.04 9.37 -32.39
C TYR A 136 22.38 10.11 -32.62
N GLY A 137 23.50 9.47 -32.28
CA GLY A 137 24.84 9.90 -32.66
C GLY A 137 25.23 9.30 -34.01
N TYR A 138 24.79 9.92 -35.11
CA TYR A 138 25.37 9.68 -36.45
C TYR A 138 26.79 10.24 -36.48
N ALA A 139 27.81 9.37 -36.43
CA ALA A 139 29.20 9.75 -36.69
C ALA A 139 29.54 9.45 -38.15
N TYR A 140 29.36 10.44 -39.04
CA TYR A 140 29.93 10.46 -40.38
C TYR A 140 30.52 11.86 -40.63
N GLY A 141 31.82 11.92 -40.95
CA GLY A 141 32.57 13.13 -41.29
C GLY A 141 34.02 13.04 -40.84
N GLN A 142 34.87 12.27 -41.53
CA GLN A 142 35.77 12.74 -42.59
C GLN A 142 36.83 13.76 -42.10
N GLY A 143 38.09 13.31 -42.07
CA GLY A 143 39.26 14.14 -41.80
C GLY A 143 40.56 13.40 -42.12
N TYR A 144 40.75 13.03 -43.39
CA TYR A 144 42.03 12.57 -43.92
C TYR A 144 43.05 13.72 -43.83
N GLY A 145 44.19 13.47 -43.19
CA GLY A 145 45.35 14.36 -43.18
C GLY A 145 46.63 13.54 -43.14
N TYR A 146 47.09 13.12 -44.31
CA TYR A 146 48.44 12.58 -44.53
C TYR A 146 49.40 13.75 -44.71
N SER A 147 50.50 13.79 -43.96
CA SER A 147 51.82 14.18 -44.51
C SER A 147 52.94 13.92 -43.51
N GLU A 148 53.92 13.16 -44.01
CA GLU A 148 55.24 12.88 -43.45
C GLU A 148 56.06 14.17 -43.22
N GLY A 149 57.00 14.13 -42.27
CA GLY A 149 58.01 15.19 -42.17
C GLY A 149 58.92 15.12 -40.94
N LEU A 150 59.94 14.28 -41.02
CA LEU A 150 61.34 14.50 -40.57
C LEU A 150 61.62 15.32 -39.29
N GLY A 151 62.36 14.73 -38.33
CA GLY A 151 63.11 15.50 -37.35
C GLY A 151 63.71 14.70 -36.19
N GLN A 152 65.01 14.42 -36.26
CA GLN A 152 65.81 13.70 -35.26
C GLN A 152 66.06 14.49 -33.95
N LYS A 153 66.37 13.70 -32.89
CA LYS A 153 67.40 13.86 -31.84
C LYS A 153 67.15 14.71 -30.58
N GLY A 154 67.49 14.07 -29.45
CA GLY A 154 67.93 14.68 -28.17
C GLY A 154 67.30 14.00 -26.95
N SER A 155 67.78 12.85 -26.44
CA SER A 155 68.89 12.64 -25.49
C SER A 155 68.78 13.32 -24.10
N LYS A 156 68.53 12.46 -23.10
CA LYS A 156 69.13 12.34 -21.73
C LYS A 156 68.68 13.23 -20.55
N GLY A 157 68.57 12.54 -19.40
CA GLY A 157 68.80 13.00 -18.02
C GLY A 157 67.52 13.06 -17.20
N ASN A 158 67.31 12.33 -16.10
CA ASN A 158 68.17 11.57 -15.18
C ASN A 158 67.51 10.23 -14.82
#